data_AF-A0A836C7S7-F1
#
_entry.id   AF-A0A836C7S7-F1
#
_cell.length_a   1.000
_cell.length_b   1.000
_cell.length_c   1.000
_cell.angle_alpha   90.00
_cell.angle_beta   90.00
_cell.angle_gamma   90.00
#
_symmetry.space_group_name_H-M   'P 1'
#
loop_
_entity.id
_entity.type
_entity.pdbx_description
1 polymer ?
#
loop_
_entity_poly.entity_id
_entity_poly.type
_entity_poly.pdbx_seq_one_letter_code
_entity_poly.pdbx_strand_id
1 'polypeptide(L)'
;MIGDHLQLRPKVESYALQVQSGRGFDLDVSLFERLARARYPCAMLALQHRMPPAVSALVRGMTYPALRDAPGVQGRALLPGVRDRVVFIPHAHGEDTGGGGAADDGSCVASRTNRFEVGMVSAIVKYVLQQQQRGGEGEGGDEGGVGEVVVLTPYVAQLRALR
;
A
#
# COMPACT_ATOMS: atom_id res chain seq x y z
N MET A 1 15.66 8.36 -17.74
CA MET A 1 14.51 7.56 -17.26
C MET A 1 14.24 7.93 -15.82
N ILE A 2 12.97 8.05 -15.42
CA ILE A 2 12.57 8.25 -14.02
C ILE A 2 11.81 6.99 -13.60
N GLY A 3 12.15 6.42 -12.46
CA GLY A 3 11.55 5.20 -11.96
C GLY A 3 12.13 4.80 -10.62
N ASP A 4 11.56 3.76 -10.04
CA ASP A 4 11.99 3.20 -8.75
C ASP A 4 12.07 1.68 -8.86
N HIS A 5 13.30 1.16 -8.87
CA HIS A 5 13.57 -0.27 -9.01
C HIS A 5 13.43 -1.05 -7.68
N LEU A 6 13.16 -0.35 -6.57
CA LEU A 6 12.90 -0.96 -5.27
C LEU A 6 11.38 -1.13 -5.01
N GLN A 7 10.53 -0.68 -5.93
CA GLN A 7 9.08 -0.89 -5.91
C GLN A 7 8.66 -2.10 -6.76
N LEU A 8 7.35 -2.30 -6.92
CA LEU A 8 6.78 -3.44 -7.63
C LEU A 8 7.31 -3.55 -9.06
N ARG A 9 7.66 -4.78 -9.44
CA ARG A 9 8.03 -5.13 -10.80
C ARG A 9 6.81 -5.24 -11.72
N PRO A 10 6.99 -5.08 -13.04
CA PRO A 10 5.98 -5.42 -14.04
C PRO A 10 5.40 -6.81 -13.86
N LYS A 11 4.09 -6.94 -14.05
CA LYS A 11 3.40 -8.24 -14.02
C LYS A 11 3.70 -9.01 -15.31
N VAL A 12 4.13 -10.26 -15.18
CA VAL A 12 4.28 -11.21 -16.28
C VAL A 12 3.40 -12.41 -15.98
N GLU A 13 2.42 -12.71 -16.82
CA GLU A 13 1.44 -13.78 -16.55
C GLU A 13 2.10 -15.17 -16.53
N SER A 14 3.12 -15.39 -17.36
CA SER A 14 3.84 -16.66 -17.39
C SER A 14 4.94 -16.69 -16.33
N TYR A 15 4.78 -17.55 -15.32
CA TYR A 15 5.79 -17.78 -14.30
C TYR A 15 7.16 -18.13 -14.92
N ALA A 16 7.18 -18.95 -15.98
CA ALA A 16 8.41 -19.37 -16.66
C ALA A 16 9.24 -18.22 -17.26
N LEU A 17 8.64 -17.04 -17.43
CA LEU A 17 9.30 -15.85 -17.97
C LEU A 17 9.74 -14.85 -16.88
N GLN A 18 9.36 -15.09 -15.63
CA GLN A 18 9.74 -14.26 -14.48
C GLN A 18 11.13 -14.66 -13.96
N VAL A 19 11.82 -13.71 -13.35
CA VAL A 19 13.12 -13.94 -12.69
C VAL A 19 13.05 -14.99 -11.58
N GLN A 20 11.89 -15.11 -10.91
CA GLN A 20 11.67 -16.13 -9.88
C GLN A 20 11.72 -17.56 -10.42
N SER A 21 11.50 -17.77 -11.72
CA SER A 21 11.58 -19.11 -12.33
C SER A 21 13.01 -19.61 -12.52
N GLY A 22 14.01 -18.73 -12.46
CA GLY A 22 15.41 -19.08 -12.69
C GLY A 22 15.75 -19.48 -14.12
N ARG A 23 14.84 -19.30 -15.10
CA ARG A 23 15.06 -19.67 -16.51
C ARG A 23 15.80 -18.61 -17.33
N GLY A 24 16.09 -17.45 -16.76
CA GLY A 24 16.93 -16.41 -17.34
C GLY A 24 16.25 -15.46 -18.34
N PHE A 25 14.94 -15.59 -18.57
CA PHE A 25 14.19 -14.62 -19.39
C PHE A 25 14.03 -13.27 -18.68
N ASP A 26 13.73 -13.30 -17.38
CA ASP A 26 13.67 -12.16 -16.48
C ASP A 26 12.86 -10.98 -17.05
N LEU A 27 11.70 -11.26 -17.66
CA LEU A 27 10.88 -10.26 -18.34
C LEU A 27 10.20 -9.28 -17.37
N ASP A 28 10.09 -9.65 -16.10
CA ASP A 28 9.63 -8.77 -15.03
C ASP A 28 10.73 -7.80 -14.53
N VAL A 29 11.98 -7.94 -15.00
CA VAL A 29 13.07 -7.02 -14.67
C VAL A 29 13.12 -5.88 -15.69
N SER A 30 12.65 -4.71 -15.27
CA SER A 30 12.59 -3.52 -16.13
C SER A 30 13.97 -3.09 -16.64
N LEU A 31 14.01 -2.40 -17.79
CA LEU A 31 15.24 -1.80 -18.31
C LEU A 31 15.92 -0.89 -17.28
N PHE A 32 15.13 -0.13 -16.52
CA PHE A 32 15.63 0.74 -15.46
C PHE A 32 16.37 -0.06 -14.39
N GLU A 33 15.77 -1.15 -13.90
CA GLU A 33 16.39 -2.05 -12.92
C GLU A 33 17.67 -2.70 -13.48
N ARG A 34 17.67 -3.13 -14.75
CA ARG A 34 18.86 -3.68 -15.41
C ARG A 34 20.01 -2.66 -15.45
N LEU A 35 19.73 -1.41 -15.82
CA LEU A 35 20.73 -0.34 -15.84
C LEU A 35 21.24 0.00 -14.43
N ALA A 36 20.35 0.06 -13.44
CA ALA A 36 20.72 0.30 -12.05
C ALA A 36 21.65 -0.82 -11.51
N ARG A 37 21.33 -2.10 -11.78
CA ARG A 37 22.16 -3.25 -11.42
C ARG A 37 23.52 -3.24 -12.13
N ALA A 38 23.56 -2.80 -13.39
CA ALA A 38 24.78 -2.60 -14.15
C ALA A 38 25.59 -1.35 -13.71
N ARG A 39 25.17 -0.68 -12.63
CA ARG A 39 25.83 0.50 -12.04
C ARG A 39 25.94 1.68 -13.01
N TYR A 40 24.98 1.80 -13.93
CA TYR A 40 24.84 3.04 -14.68
C TYR A 40 24.53 4.21 -13.73
N PRO A 41 24.97 5.44 -14.04
CA PRO A 41 24.73 6.60 -13.19
C PRO A 41 23.23 6.77 -12.90
N CYS A 42 22.86 6.68 -11.63
CA CYS A 42 21.49 6.85 -11.14
C CYS A 42 21.52 7.84 -9.97
N ALA A 43 20.71 8.90 -10.06
CA ALA A 43 20.52 9.85 -8.98
C ALA A 43 19.25 9.47 -8.20
N MET A 44 19.38 9.27 -6.89
CA MET A 44 18.26 8.94 -6.01
C MET A 44 17.79 10.19 -5.26
N LEU A 45 16.49 10.49 -5.33
CA LEU A 45 15.88 11.57 -4.56
C LEU A 45 15.66 11.11 -3.12
N ALA A 46 16.37 11.73 -2.18
CA ALA A 46 16.31 11.33 -0.77
C ALA A 46 15.22 12.06 0.03
N LEU A 47 14.72 13.21 -0.42
CA LEU A 47 13.77 14.03 0.32
C LEU A 47 12.32 13.70 -0.07
N GLN A 48 11.48 13.34 0.92
CA GLN A 48 10.06 13.05 0.72
C GLN A 48 9.17 14.16 1.28
N HIS A 49 8.06 14.43 0.59
CA HIS A 49 7.12 15.53 0.92
C HIS A 49 5.68 15.07 1.19
N ARG A 50 5.41 13.75 1.21
CA ARG A 50 4.04 13.22 1.25
C ARG A 50 3.62 12.63 2.58
N MET A 51 4.49 11.87 3.23
CA MET A 51 4.13 11.01 4.36
C MET A 51 4.62 11.62 5.68
N PRO A 52 3.84 11.54 6.77
CA PRO A 52 4.30 12.00 8.07
C PRO A 52 5.45 11.13 8.58
N PRO A 53 6.34 11.65 9.46
CA PRO A 53 7.53 10.94 9.95
C PRO A 53 7.24 9.56 10.57
N ALA A 54 6.08 9.38 11.21
CA ALA A 54 5.67 8.10 11.79
C ALA A 54 5.50 7.00 10.72
N VAL A 55 5.07 7.36 9.51
CA VAL A 55 4.94 6.43 8.38
C VAL A 55 6.27 6.25 7.67
N SER A 56 7.07 7.31 7.53
CA SER A 56 8.40 7.24 6.89
C SER A 56 9.44 6.47 7.66
N ALA A 57 9.32 6.39 8.98
CA ALA A 57 10.16 5.53 9.80
C ALA A 57 10.10 4.05 9.33
N LEU A 58 8.92 3.54 8.96
CA LEU A 58 8.75 2.17 8.48
C LEU A 58 9.47 1.95 7.15
N VAL A 59 9.21 2.84 6.18
CA VAL A 59 9.79 2.77 4.83
C VAL A 59 11.32 2.94 4.88
N ARG A 60 11.82 3.81 5.75
CA ARG A 60 13.26 4.03 5.98
C ARG A 60 13.93 2.78 6.55
N GLY A 61 13.28 2.11 7.51
CA GLY A 61 13.81 0.90 8.13
C GLY A 61 13.84 -0.33 7.22
N MET A 62 12.95 -0.40 6.23
CA MET A 62 12.80 -1.57 5.36
C MET A 62 13.48 -1.43 4.00
N THR A 63 13.32 -0.30 3.31
CA THR A 63 13.64 -0.20 1.88
C THR A 63 14.56 0.98 1.54
N TYR A 64 14.36 2.15 2.16
CA TYR A 64 15.08 3.38 1.78
C TYR A 64 15.81 4.01 2.98
N PRO A 65 16.98 3.50 3.38
CA PRO A 65 17.69 3.98 4.58
C PRO A 65 18.10 5.46 4.50
N ALA A 66 18.33 5.99 3.28
CA ALA A 66 18.71 7.39 3.06
C ALA A 66 17.53 8.37 3.01
N LEU A 67 16.28 7.89 3.14
CA LEU A 67 15.07 8.71 3.03
C LEU A 67 14.98 9.77 4.15
N ARG A 68 14.78 11.04 3.78
CA ARG A 68 14.66 12.19 4.68
C ARG A 68 13.30 12.85 4.53
N ASP A 69 12.77 13.34 5.63
CA ASP A 69 11.47 13.99 5.69
C ASP A 69 11.61 15.50 5.45
N ALA A 70 10.82 16.06 4.53
CA ALA A 70 10.77 17.51 4.32
C ALA A 70 10.11 18.23 5.52
N PRO A 71 10.48 19.50 5.80
CA PRO A 71 9.87 20.26 6.88
C PRO A 71 8.33 20.32 6.82
N GLY A 72 7.77 20.38 5.61
CA GLY A 72 6.32 20.45 5.39
C GLY A 72 5.52 19.18 5.73
N VAL A 73 6.17 18.06 6.05
CA VAL A 73 5.44 16.86 6.54
C VAL A 73 5.34 16.82 8.06
N GLN A 74 6.01 17.74 8.76
CA GLN A 74 5.93 17.88 10.21
C GLN A 74 4.62 18.55 10.59
N GLY A 75 4.15 18.33 11.83
CA GLY A 75 3.01 19.07 12.38
C GLY A 75 1.63 18.74 11.79
N ARG A 76 1.50 17.71 10.93
CA ARG A 76 0.17 17.26 10.49
C ARG A 76 -0.71 16.94 11.71
N ALA A 77 -2.00 17.23 11.64
CA ALA A 77 -2.95 16.88 12.70
C ALA A 77 -3.15 15.36 12.81
N LEU A 78 -3.40 14.87 14.03
CA LEU A 78 -3.82 13.50 14.28
C LEU A 78 -5.32 13.36 14.04
N LEU A 79 -5.78 12.16 13.71
CA LEU A 79 -7.21 11.88 13.62
C LEU A 79 -7.80 11.89 15.03
N PRO A 80 -8.85 12.69 15.31
CA PRO A 80 -9.48 12.71 16.63
C PRO A 80 -9.91 11.32 17.08
N GLY A 81 -9.59 10.98 18.34
CA GLY A 81 -9.90 9.68 18.94
C GLY A 81 -9.02 8.51 18.49
N VAL A 82 -8.05 8.73 17.60
CA VAL A 82 -7.00 7.76 17.28
C VAL A 82 -5.67 8.25 17.87
N ARG A 83 -5.05 7.41 18.71
CA ARG A 83 -3.84 7.78 19.46
C ARG A 83 -2.61 7.96 18.56
N ASP A 84 -2.42 7.03 17.64
CA ASP A 84 -1.19 6.88 16.85
C ASP A 84 -1.50 6.93 15.35
N ARG A 85 -0.56 7.44 14.53
CA ARG A 85 -0.71 7.50 13.06
C ARG A 85 -0.68 6.14 12.38
N VAL A 86 -0.04 5.17 13.03
CA VAL A 86 0.12 3.81 12.55
C VAL A 86 -0.40 2.91 13.65
N VAL A 87 -1.41 2.10 13.34
CA VAL A 87 -2.03 1.16 14.26
C VAL A 87 -2.13 -0.19 13.56
N PHE A 88 -1.62 -1.24 14.21
CA PHE A 88 -1.82 -2.61 13.78
C PHE A 88 -2.92 -3.24 14.63
N ILE A 89 -3.94 -3.79 14.00
CA ILE A 89 -5.08 -4.42 14.67
C ILE A 89 -4.99 -5.94 14.44
N PRO A 90 -4.40 -6.71 15.38
CA PRO A 90 -4.34 -8.16 15.24
C PRO A 90 -5.72 -8.79 15.46
N HIS A 91 -6.03 -9.84 14.71
CA HIS A 91 -7.20 -10.70 14.93
C HIS A 91 -6.88 -12.15 14.58
N ALA A 92 -7.67 -13.09 15.11
CA ALA A 92 -7.50 -14.53 14.89
C ALA A 92 -8.58 -15.15 14.00
N HIS A 93 -9.40 -14.34 13.33
CA HIS A 93 -10.42 -14.81 12.39
C HIS A 93 -9.79 -15.22 11.06
N GLY A 94 -9.93 -16.50 10.70
CA GLY A 94 -9.43 -17.06 9.45
C GLY A 94 -10.21 -16.57 8.21
N GLU A 95 -9.61 -16.77 7.04
CA GLU A 95 -10.24 -16.50 5.74
C GLU A 95 -11.47 -17.40 5.50
N ASP A 96 -12.45 -16.91 4.74
CA ASP A 96 -13.65 -17.67 4.41
C ASP A 96 -13.29 -18.87 3.52
N THR A 97 -13.73 -20.07 3.91
CA THR A 97 -13.38 -21.34 3.25
C THR A 97 -14.11 -21.62 1.93
N GLY A 98 -14.70 -20.61 1.26
CA GLY A 98 -15.77 -20.80 0.27
C GLY A 98 -15.58 -20.24 -1.15
N GLY A 99 -14.35 -20.02 -1.62
CA GLY A 99 -14.09 -19.46 -2.97
C GLY A 99 -13.24 -20.34 -3.91
N GLY A 100 -12.92 -21.57 -3.51
CA GLY A 100 -12.17 -22.52 -4.32
C GLY A 100 -13.10 -23.52 -4.99
N GLY A 101 -13.80 -23.10 -6.05
CA GLY A 101 -14.29 -24.05 -7.04
C GLY A 101 -13.09 -24.84 -7.59
N ALA A 102 -13.32 -26.13 -7.84
CA ALA A 102 -12.32 -27.12 -8.24
C ALA A 102 -11.26 -26.57 -9.20
N ALA A 103 -10.01 -26.96 -8.94
CA ALA A 103 -8.90 -26.80 -9.85
C ALA A 103 -9.29 -27.35 -11.24
N ASP A 104 -9.42 -26.45 -12.20
CA ASP A 104 -9.24 -26.77 -13.60
C ASP A 104 -8.57 -25.57 -14.29
N ASP A 105 -7.46 -25.86 -14.95
CA ASP A 105 -6.66 -25.02 -15.83
C ASP A 105 -6.03 -23.72 -15.27
N GLY A 106 -4.91 -23.88 -14.56
CA GLY A 106 -3.65 -23.14 -14.84
C GLY A 106 -3.55 -21.61 -14.77
N SER A 107 -4.62 -20.83 -14.56
CA SER A 107 -4.52 -19.36 -14.67
C SER A 107 -5.36 -18.50 -13.72
N CYS A 108 -6.09 -19.07 -12.76
CA CYS A 108 -6.87 -18.28 -11.79
C CYS A 108 -6.32 -18.44 -10.36
N VAL A 109 -5.59 -17.43 -9.88
CA VAL A 109 -5.28 -17.30 -8.44
C VAL A 109 -6.63 -17.14 -7.73
N ALA A 110 -7.05 -18.18 -7.01
CA ALA A 110 -8.28 -18.13 -6.21
C ALA A 110 -8.18 -16.95 -5.23
N SER A 111 -8.98 -15.91 -5.47
CA SER A 111 -8.97 -14.73 -4.63
C SER A 111 -9.61 -15.05 -3.29
N ARG A 112 -8.94 -14.68 -2.19
CA ARG A 112 -9.40 -14.92 -0.83
C ARG A 112 -10.32 -13.81 -0.33
N THR A 113 -11.14 -14.13 0.67
CA THR A 113 -12.01 -13.17 1.39
C THR A 113 -11.94 -13.44 2.89
N ASN A 114 -12.14 -12.39 3.68
CA ASN A 114 -12.31 -12.46 5.12
C ASN A 114 -13.43 -11.51 5.54
N ARG A 115 -14.62 -12.06 5.82
CA ARG A 115 -15.81 -11.28 6.23
C ARG A 115 -15.62 -10.51 7.53
N PHE A 116 -14.81 -11.02 8.46
CA PHE A 116 -14.54 -10.33 9.71
C PHE A 116 -13.80 -9.01 9.46
N GLU A 117 -12.75 -9.06 8.62
CA GLU A 117 -12.01 -7.87 8.21
C GLU A 117 -12.89 -6.86 7.47
N VAL A 118 -13.79 -7.33 6.60
CA VAL A 118 -14.74 -6.45 5.89
C VAL A 118 -15.59 -5.66 6.88
N GLY A 119 -16.14 -6.33 7.90
CA GLY A 119 -16.93 -5.67 8.94
C GLY A 119 -16.10 -4.66 9.75
N MET A 120 -14.91 -5.07 10.18
CA MET A 120 -13.98 -4.24 10.94
C MET A 120 -13.56 -2.98 10.16
N VAL A 121 -13.13 -3.13 8.91
CA VAL A 121 -12.71 -2.01 8.04
C VAL A 121 -13.88 -1.08 7.76
N SER A 122 -15.08 -1.61 7.50
CA SER A 122 -16.29 -0.80 7.28
C SER A 122 -16.63 0.05 8.51
N ALA A 123 -16.48 -0.49 9.72
CA ALA A 123 -16.69 0.25 10.95
C ALA A 123 -15.63 1.35 11.15
N ILE A 124 -14.36 1.06 10.86
CA ILE A 124 -13.26 2.03 10.94
C ILE A 124 -13.48 3.18 9.95
N VAL A 125 -13.81 2.88 8.69
CA VAL A 125 -14.06 3.90 7.66
C VAL A 125 -15.23 4.80 8.07
N LYS A 126 -16.33 4.21 8.56
CA LYS A 126 -17.47 5.00 9.08
C LYS A 126 -17.04 5.92 10.22
N TYR A 127 -16.22 5.43 11.15
CA TYR A 127 -15.70 6.23 12.25
C TYR A 127 -14.83 7.40 11.74
N VAL A 128 -13.87 7.13 10.84
CA VAL A 128 -12.98 8.16 10.26
C VAL A 128 -13.78 9.26 9.58
N LEU A 129 -14.76 8.88 8.74
CA LEU A 129 -15.62 9.83 8.04
C LEU A 129 -16.45 10.69 9.01
N GLN A 130 -16.97 10.09 10.10
CA GLN A 130 -17.69 10.83 11.14
C GLN A 130 -16.80 11.81 11.89
N GLN A 131 -15.55 11.45 12.19
CA GLN A 131 -14.60 12.36 12.86
C GLN A 131 -14.21 13.52 11.94
N GLN A 132 -14.03 13.26 10.64
CA GLN A 132 -13.71 14.30 9.66
C GLN A 132 -14.87 15.29 9.49
N GLN A 133 -16.11 14.82 9.50
CA GLN A 133 -17.29 15.69 9.44
C GLN A 133 -17.46 16.55 10.69
N ARG A 134 -17.15 16.00 11.88
CA ARG A 134 -17.22 16.74 13.15
C ARG A 134 -16.08 17.74 13.35
N GLY A 135 -14.91 17.47 12.79
CA GLY A 135 -13.74 18.34 12.85
C GLY A 135 -13.77 19.53 11.88
N GLY A 136 -14.73 19.57 10.94
CA GLY A 136 -14.83 20.61 9.90
C GLY A 136 -15.41 21.95 10.35
N GLU A 137 -15.78 22.13 11.62
CA GLU A 137 -16.36 23.38 12.13
C GLU A 137 -15.37 24.28 12.90
N GLY A 138 -14.07 23.93 12.96
CA GLY A 138 -13.08 24.70 13.70
C GLY A 138 -11.72 24.75 13.03
N GLU A 139 -11.29 25.97 12.73
CA GLU A 139 -9.96 26.40 12.26
C GLU A 139 -9.73 26.35 10.75
N GLY A 140 -9.69 27.56 10.19
CA GLY A 140 -9.58 27.81 8.76
C GLY A 140 -8.15 27.79 8.23
N GLY A 141 -8.09 27.71 6.90
CA GLY A 141 -6.92 28.03 6.10
C GLY A 141 -6.00 26.85 5.84
N ASP A 142 -6.44 25.90 5.01
CA ASP A 142 -5.84 25.59 3.70
C ASP A 142 -6.46 24.27 3.18
N GLU A 143 -7.14 24.33 2.03
CA GLU A 143 -7.61 23.19 1.20
C GLU A 143 -8.19 21.94 1.91
N GLY A 144 -9.10 22.15 2.87
CA GLY A 144 -9.87 21.09 3.54
C GLY A 144 -10.94 20.46 2.66
N GLY A 145 -10.55 19.80 1.57
CA GLY A 145 -11.43 18.86 0.87
C GLY A 145 -11.90 17.76 1.82
N VAL A 146 -13.14 17.30 1.66
CA VAL A 146 -13.67 16.12 2.37
C VAL A 146 -12.58 15.05 2.39
N GLY A 147 -12.13 14.65 3.58
CA GLY A 147 -10.98 13.79 3.70
C GLY A 147 -11.16 12.50 2.91
N GLU A 148 -10.39 12.35 1.84
CA GLU A 148 -10.47 11.16 0.98
C GLU A 148 -9.92 9.96 1.74
N VAL A 149 -10.78 8.98 2.01
CA VAL A 149 -10.39 7.70 2.61
C VAL A 149 -10.26 6.66 1.50
N VAL A 150 -9.08 6.09 1.34
CA VAL A 150 -8.80 4.99 0.41
C VAL A 150 -8.52 3.73 1.20
N VAL A 151 -9.25 2.65 0.90
CA VAL A 151 -9.01 1.32 1.45
C VAL A 151 -8.25 0.48 0.43
N LEU A 152 -7.15 -0.13 0.85
CA LEU A 152 -6.32 -1.01 0.01
C LEU A 152 -6.45 -2.46 0.48
N THR A 153 -6.58 -3.39 -0.47
CA THR A 153 -6.60 -4.83 -0.21
C THR A 153 -5.89 -5.57 -1.35
N PRO A 154 -5.09 -6.62 -1.05
CA PRO A 154 -4.39 -7.39 -2.08
C PRO A 154 -5.32 -8.31 -2.89
N TYR A 155 -6.51 -8.64 -2.37
CA TYR A 155 -7.41 -9.61 -2.97
C TYR A 155 -8.60 -8.95 -3.66
N VAL A 156 -8.84 -9.32 -4.93
CA VAL A 156 -9.95 -8.78 -5.73
C VAL A 156 -11.32 -9.16 -5.15
N ALA A 157 -11.47 -10.37 -4.62
CA ALA A 157 -12.69 -10.82 -3.97
C ALA A 157 -12.95 -10.05 -2.66
N GLN A 158 -11.91 -9.74 -1.89
CA GLN A 158 -12.04 -8.88 -0.70
C GLN A 158 -12.46 -7.46 -1.10
N LEU A 159 -11.90 -6.91 -2.19
CA LEU A 159 -12.33 -5.62 -2.73
C LEU A 159 -13.80 -5.62 -3.12
N ARG A 160 -14.28 -6.70 -3.77
CA ARG A 160 -15.70 -6.86 -4.12
C ARG A 160 -16.59 -6.93 -2.88
N ALA A 161 -16.11 -7.54 -1.80
CA ALA A 161 -16.86 -7.63 -0.54
C ALA A 161 -16.89 -6.31 0.25
N LEU A 162 -15.93 -5.40 0.01
CA LEU A 162 -15.86 -4.07 0.63
C LEU A 162 -16.69 -2.99 -0.09
N ARG A 163 -17.15 -3.26 -1.32
CA ARG A 163 -18.01 -2.36 -2.11
C ARG A 163 -19.48 -2.56 -1.79
#